data_AF-A0A0L6V1M7-F1
#
_entry.id   AF-A0A0L6V1M7-F1
#
_cell.length_a   1.000
_cell.length_b   1.000
_cell.length_c   1.000
_cell.angle_alpha   90.00
_cell.angle_beta   90.00
_cell.angle_gamma   90.00
#
_symmetry.space_group_name_H-M   'P 1'
#
loop_
_entity.id
_entity.type
_entity.pdbx_description
1 polymer ?
#
loop_
_entity_poly.entity_id
_entity_poly.type
_entity_poly.pdbx_seq_one_letter_code
_entity_poly.pdbx_strand_id
1 'polypeptide(L)' 'NVLGVCNFSFQFTYLLVGWEGSAHNAQVLALAKTNDLNIPNGSFYLAAAGYGLAQGIHVPYCAV' A
#
# COMPACT_ATOMS: atom_id res chain seq x y z
N ASN A 1 5.08 10.30 -7.50
CA ASN A 1 4.58 8.99 -7.07
C ASN A 1 3.26 9.19 -6.32
N VAL A 2 2.29 8.28 -6.50
CA VAL A 2 0.98 8.31 -5.81
C VAL A 2 0.74 6.92 -5.23
N LEU A 3 0.37 6.84 -3.96
CA LEU A 3 -0.11 5.60 -3.35
C LEU A 3 -1.63 5.66 -3.24
N GLY A 4 -2.29 4.72 -3.90
CA GLY A 4 -3.74 4.55 -3.81
C GLY A 4 -4.08 3.21 -3.18
N VAL A 5 -5.04 3.23 -2.25
CA VAL A 5 -5.62 2.01 -1.67
C VAL A 5 -7.09 1.98 -2.03
N CYS A 6 -7.56 0.82 -2.45
CA CYS A 6 -8.94 0.62 -2.83
C CYS A 6 -9.57 -0.57 -2.09
N ASN A 7 -10.90 -0.50 -1.94
CA ASN A 7 -11.69 -1.62 -1.42
C ASN A 7 -11.97 -2.67 -2.52
N PHE A 8 -12.66 -3.75 -2.16
CA PHE A 8 -13.04 -4.81 -3.11
C PHE A 8 -13.97 -4.35 -4.24
N SER A 9 -14.61 -3.19 -4.10
CA SER A 9 -15.42 -2.55 -5.14
C SER A 9 -14.61 -1.61 -6.03
N PHE A 10 -13.27 -1.64 -5.94
CA PHE A 10 -12.35 -0.76 -6.68
C PHE A 10 -12.53 0.74 -6.42
N GLN A 11 -13.14 1.11 -5.29
CA GLN A 11 -13.25 2.50 -4.88
C GLN A 11 -12.02 2.88 -4.07
N PHE A 12 -11.39 4.00 -4.39
CA PHE A 12 -10.28 4.52 -3.59
C PHE A 12 -10.79 4.93 -2.21
N THR A 13 -10.22 4.31 -1.18
CA THR A 13 -10.49 4.62 0.23
C THR A 13 -9.36 5.44 0.85
N TYR A 14 -8.21 5.48 0.19
CA TYR A 14 -7.05 6.27 0.61
C TYR A 14 -6.21 6.68 -0.59
N LEU A 15 -5.74 7.93 -0.57
CA LEU A 15 -4.81 8.47 -1.56
C LEU A 15 -3.74 9.30 -0.86
N LEU A 16 -2.48 8.96 -1.12
CA LEU A 16 -1.32 9.75 -0.73
C LEU A 16 -0.63 10.28 -1.99
N VAL A 17 -0.69 11.60 -2.18
CA VAL A 17 -0.17 12.30 -3.36
C VAL A 17 1.06 13.14 -3.01
N GLY A 18 1.84 13.54 -4.01
CA GLY A 18 2.91 14.52 -3.84
C GLY A 18 4.30 13.97 -3.49
N TRP A 19 4.53 12.67 -3.68
CA TRP A 19 5.86 12.09 -3.47
C TRP A 19 6.75 12.18 -4.71
N GLU A 20 8.06 12.30 -4.49
CA GLU A 20 9.05 12.25 -5.55
C GLU A 20 8.88 10.98 -6.41
N GLY A 21 9.06 11.08 -7.73
CA GLY A 21 8.91 9.95 -8.65
C GLY A 21 9.89 8.81 -8.40
N SER A 22 11.02 9.09 -7.76
CA SER A 22 12.08 8.15 -7.40
C SER A 22 11.86 7.45 -6.05
N ALA A 23 10.88 7.92 -5.24
CA ALA A 23 10.65 7.40 -3.90
C ALA A 23 10.25 5.93 -3.94
N HIS A 24 10.93 5.10 -3.15
CA HIS A 24 10.72 3.67 -3.13
C HIS A 24 9.35 3.32 -2.53
N ASN A 25 8.64 2.38 -3.15
CA ASN A 25 7.28 1.97 -2.77
C ASN A 25 7.13 1.64 -1.27
N ALA A 26 8.12 0.95 -0.67
CA ALA A 26 8.09 0.64 0.76
C ALA A 26 8.20 1.90 1.67
N GLN A 27 8.92 2.94 1.24
CA GLN A 27 9.02 4.19 1.99
C GLN A 27 7.69 4.96 1.96
N VAL A 28 7.06 5.04 0.79
CA VAL A 28 5.75 5.70 0.64
C VAL A 28 4.68 4.97 1.47
N LEU A 29 4.70 3.63 1.49
CA LEU A 29 3.81 2.81 2.32
C LEU A 29 4.08 2.97 3.82
N ALA A 30 5.34 3.01 4.25
CA ALA A 30 5.70 3.23 5.64
C ALA A 30 5.21 4.60 6.13
N LEU A 31 5.34 5.66 5.32
CA LEU A 31 4.79 6.96 5.69
C LEU A 31 3.26 6.90 5.75
N ALA A 32 2.59 6.30 4.76
CA ALA A 32 1.13 6.20 4.77
C ALA A 32 0.62 5.57 6.08
N LYS A 33 1.26 4.48 6.54
CA LYS A 33 0.94 3.80 7.81
C LYS A 33 1.18 4.67 9.04
N THR A 34 2.23 5.50 9.04
CA THR A 34 2.53 6.43 10.14
C THR A 34 1.57 7.62 10.17
N ASN A 35 1.04 8.04 9.03
CA ASN A 35 0.08 9.14 8.95
C ASN A 35 -1.30 8.69 9.42
N ASP A 36 -2.06 8.07 8.53
CA ASP A 36 -3.50 7.86 8.70
C ASP A 36 -4.02 6.63 7.96
N LEU A 37 -3.16 5.88 7.26
CA LEU A 37 -3.52 4.59 6.68
C LEU A 37 -3.60 3.53 7.79
N ASN A 38 -4.78 3.41 8.37
CA ASN A 38 -5.07 2.38 9.35
C ASN A 38 -5.41 1.04 8.67
N ILE A 39 -4.81 -0.04 9.18
CA ILE A 39 -5.13 -1.42 8.78
C ILE A 39 -5.80 -2.08 9.99
N PRO A 40 -7.12 -2.34 9.94
CA PRO A 40 -7.81 -2.98 11.05
C PRO A 40 -7.21 -4.34 11.40
N ASN A 41 -7.21 -4.70 12.68
CA ASN A 41 -6.78 -6.02 13.12
C ASN A 41 -7.58 -7.13 12.42
N GLY A 42 -6.88 -8.15 11.95
CA GLY A 42 -7.48 -9.25 11.18
C GLY A 42 -7.76 -8.92 9.70
N SER A 43 -7.43 -7.71 9.24
CA SER A 43 -7.52 -7.30 7.83
C SER A 43 -6.14 -7.12 7.21
N PHE A 44 -6.08 -7.18 5.88
CA PHE A 44 -4.87 -6.87 5.13
C PHE A 44 -5.21 -6.18 3.81
N TYR A 45 -4.25 -5.41 3.28
CA TYR A 45 -4.29 -4.96 1.90
C TYR A 45 -3.41 -5.84 1.01
N LEU A 46 -3.87 -6.08 -0.22
CA LEU A 46 -3.08 -6.71 -1.25
C LEU A 46 -2.33 -5.62 -2.03
N ALA A 47 -1.01 -5.61 -1.93
CA ALA A 47 -0.17 -4.65 -2.63
C ALA A 47 0.17 -5.12 -4.06
N ALA A 48 0.52 -4.18 -4.93
CA ALA A 48 1.02 -4.50 -6.27
C ALA A 48 2.38 -5.24 -6.21
N ALA A 49 2.72 -5.95 -7.29
CA ALA A 49 4.04 -6.54 -7.45
C ALA A 49 5.13 -5.45 -7.33
N GLY A 50 6.19 -5.73 -6.58
CA GLY A 50 7.27 -4.78 -6.29
C GLY A 50 7.14 -4.03 -4.97
N TYR A 51 6.08 -4.25 -4.19
CA TYR A 51 6.08 -3.94 -2.76
C TYR A 51 6.75 -5.08 -1.97
N GLY A 52 7.36 -4.75 -0.84
CA GLY A 52 7.84 -5.75 0.13
C GLY A 52 6.72 -6.21 1.06
N LEU A 53 6.87 -7.42 1.62
CA LEU A 53 5.98 -7.90 2.69
C LEU A 53 6.12 -7.00 3.92
N ALA A 54 4.99 -6.62 4.51
CA ALA A 54 4.94 -5.84 5.74
C ALA A 54 3.70 -6.24 6.55
N GLN A 55 3.68 -5.97 7.85
CA GLN A 55 2.50 -6.28 8.68
C GLN A 55 1.23 -5.64 8.10
N GLY A 56 0.18 -6.43 7.89
CA GLY A 56 -1.08 -6.00 7.27
C GLY A 56 -1.02 -5.80 5.74
N ILE A 57 0.09 -6.12 5.09
CA ILE A 57 0.31 -5.97 3.64
C ILE A 57 0.79 -7.29 3.06
N HIS A 58 0.00 -7.85 2.16
CA HIS A 58 0.34 -9.06 1.43
C HIS A 58 0.69 -8.72 -0.01
N VAL A 59 1.67 -9.42 -0.56
CA VAL A 59 2.10 -9.24 -1.94
C VAL A 59 1.74 -10.54 -2.68
N PRO A 60 1.09 -10.46 -3.87
CA PRO A 60 0.79 -11.64 -4.67
C PRO A 60 2.06 -12.47 -4.90
N TYR A 61 1.93 -13.78 -4.75
CA TYR A 61 2.99 -14.69 -5.16
C TYR A 61 3.09 -14.69 -6.69
N CYS A 62 4.22 -14.25 -7.22
CA CYS A 62 4.55 -14.46 -8.62
C CYS A 62 5.31 -15.78 -8.74
N ALA A 63 4.59 -16.86 -9.05
CA ALA A 63 5.21 -18.07 -9.59
C ALA A 63 5.78 -17.72 -10.96
N VAL A 64 7.07 -18.00 -11.18
CA VAL A 64 7.71 -17.88 -12.50
C VAL A 64 7.39 -19.11 -13.34
#